data_AF-A0A7C5GUJ0-F1
#
_entry.id   AF-A0A7C5GUJ0-F1
#
_cell.length_a   1.000
_cell.length_b   1.000
_cell.length_c   1.000
_cell.angle_alpha   90.00
_cell.angle_beta   90.00
_cell.angle_gamma   90.00
#
_symmetry.space_group_name_H-M   'P 1'
#
loop_
_entity.id
_entity.type
_entity.pdbx_description
1 polymer ?
#
loop_
_entity_poly.entity_id
_entity_poly.type
_entity_poly.pdbx_seq_one_letter_code
_entity_poly.pdbx_strand_id
1 'polypeptide(L)'
;MQNTVTGCACLFNRSAADLAFPIPSAAMEHDRWLALNVHWFGYIAALPLILVKYRQHNKNQIGASQKIKSVSQSVAAWSQQAEVFLLRYADQFNECERAYLNDFASLHRKNRWQRRKILWKNKIRKQGFLPNIALLAVP
;
A
#
# COMPACT_ATOMS: atom_id res chain seq x y z
N MET A 1 5.35 3.87 3.77
CA MET A 1 4.13 3.04 3.65
C MET A 1 2.94 3.76 4.27
N GLN A 2 2.27 4.61 3.51
CA GLN A 2 1.00 5.23 3.91
C GLN A 2 0.21 5.51 2.64
N ASN A 3 -1.07 5.15 2.62
CA ASN A 3 -1.98 5.60 1.57
C ASN A 3 -2.53 6.97 1.96
N THR A 4 -2.51 7.90 1.02
CA THR A 4 -3.10 9.25 1.17
C THR A 4 -4.24 9.47 0.17
N VAL A 5 -4.48 8.52 -0.72
CA VAL A 5 -5.51 8.55 -1.75
C VAL A 5 -6.78 7.92 -1.21
N THR A 6 -7.91 8.63 -1.29
CA THR A 6 -9.21 8.14 -0.84
C THR A 6 -10.19 8.08 -2.02
N GLY A 7 -10.81 6.92 -2.24
CA GLY A 7 -11.57 6.65 -3.46
C GLY A 7 -12.71 7.63 -3.73
N CYS A 8 -13.38 8.09 -2.68
CA CYS A 8 -14.45 9.10 -2.79
C CYS A 8 -13.96 10.48 -3.26
N ALA A 9 -12.65 10.73 -3.27
CA ALA A 9 -12.02 11.98 -3.68
C ALA A 9 -10.98 11.75 -4.80
N CYS A 10 -11.20 10.74 -5.66
CA CYS A 10 -10.31 10.41 -6.78
C CYS A 10 -11.00 10.57 -8.14
N LEU A 11 -10.23 11.03 -9.11
CA LEU A 11 -10.54 10.98 -10.54
C LEU A 11 -9.35 10.35 -11.26
N PHE A 12 -9.61 9.52 -12.25
CA PHE A 12 -8.58 8.85 -13.05
C PHE A 12 -9.07 8.66 -14.48
N ASN A 13 -8.14 8.63 -15.43
CA ASN A 13 -8.46 8.45 -16.84
C ASN A 13 -8.59 6.97 -17.22
N ARG A 14 -8.96 6.72 -18.47
CA ARG A 14 -9.12 5.36 -19.00
C ARG A 14 -7.83 4.54 -18.91
N SER A 15 -6.68 5.12 -19.23
CA SER A 15 -5.39 4.43 -19.17
C SER A 15 -5.04 3.96 -17.75
N ALA A 16 -5.34 4.75 -16.72
CA ALA A 16 -5.19 4.34 -15.32
C ALA A 16 -6.15 3.20 -14.96
N ALA A 17 -7.36 3.20 -15.51
CA ALA A 17 -8.32 2.12 -15.34
C ALA A 17 -7.81 0.82 -16.02
N ASP A 18 -7.39 0.90 -17.27
CA ASP A 18 -6.91 -0.26 -18.04
C ASP A 18 -5.64 -0.85 -17.41
N LEU A 19 -4.81 -0.01 -16.78
CA LEU A 19 -3.67 -0.45 -15.99
C LEU A 19 -4.08 -1.22 -14.72
N ALA A 20 -5.00 -0.68 -13.91
CA ALA A 20 -5.26 -1.19 -12.57
C ALA A 20 -6.30 -2.33 -12.51
N PHE A 21 -7.25 -2.38 -13.44
CA PHE A 21 -8.37 -3.32 -13.42
C PHE A 21 -8.10 -4.58 -14.27
N PRO A 22 -8.66 -5.76 -13.91
CA PRO A 22 -9.49 -6.02 -12.72
C PRO A 22 -8.66 -5.98 -11.43
N ILE A 23 -9.27 -5.54 -10.32
CA ILE A 23 -8.57 -5.42 -9.04
C ILE A 23 -8.42 -6.81 -8.41
N PRO A 24 -7.21 -7.23 -8.00
CA PRO A 24 -7.03 -8.52 -7.33
C PRO A 24 -7.75 -8.57 -5.99
N SER A 25 -8.26 -9.75 -5.61
CA SER A 25 -8.93 -9.97 -4.32
C SER A 25 -8.03 -9.74 -3.10
N ALA A 26 -6.72 -9.96 -3.24
CA ALA A 26 -5.73 -9.71 -2.19
C ALA A 26 -5.29 -8.23 -2.08
N ALA A 27 -5.74 -7.36 -2.99
CA ALA A 27 -5.39 -5.95 -2.94
C ALA A 27 -6.10 -5.27 -1.76
N MET A 28 -5.34 -4.46 -1.01
CA MET A 28 -5.89 -3.65 0.07
C MET A 28 -6.51 -2.40 -0.54
N GLU A 29 -7.81 -2.20 -0.36
CA GLU A 29 -8.57 -1.00 -0.76
C GLU A 29 -8.44 -0.69 -2.28
N HIS A 30 -9.56 -0.52 -2.97
CA HIS A 30 -9.52 -0.35 -4.43
C HIS A 30 -8.75 0.90 -4.89
N ASP A 31 -8.90 1.98 -4.13
CA ASP A 31 -8.21 3.25 -4.34
C ASP A 31 -6.70 3.16 -4.09
N ARG A 32 -6.27 2.46 -3.04
CA ARG A 32 -4.87 2.23 -2.75
C ARG A 32 -4.21 1.34 -3.81
N TRP A 33 -4.91 0.33 -4.31
CA TRP A 33 -4.43 -0.46 -5.44
C TRP A 33 -4.24 0.42 -6.68
N LEU A 34 -5.26 1.19 -7.07
CA LEU A 34 -5.18 2.12 -8.19
C LEU A 34 -4.01 3.10 -8.01
N ALA A 35 -3.88 3.72 -6.84
CA ALA A 35 -2.80 4.64 -6.52
C ALA A 35 -1.41 3.98 -6.62
N LEU A 36 -1.25 2.72 -6.18
CA LEU A 36 0.01 1.99 -6.32
C LEU A 36 0.39 1.82 -7.80
N ASN A 37 -0.57 1.40 -8.63
CA ASN A 37 -0.36 1.21 -10.06
C ASN A 37 0.05 2.52 -10.75
N VAL A 38 -0.74 3.58 -10.52
CA VAL A 38 -0.48 4.89 -11.15
C VAL A 38 0.80 5.54 -10.59
N HIS A 39 1.16 5.30 -9.33
CA HIS A 39 2.42 5.78 -8.77
C HIS A 39 3.64 5.18 -9.48
N TRP A 40 3.57 3.90 -9.88
CA TRP A 40 4.71 3.23 -10.53
C TRP A 40 4.80 3.54 -12.02
N PHE A 41 3.65 3.58 -12.72
CA PHE A 41 3.61 3.62 -14.18
C PHE A 41 3.03 4.92 -14.76
N GLY A 42 2.68 5.88 -13.91
CA GLY A 42 2.01 7.11 -14.33
C GLY A 42 2.27 8.28 -13.39
N TYR A 43 1.25 9.14 -13.24
CA TYR A 43 1.36 10.37 -12.47
C TYR A 43 0.15 10.58 -11.57
N ILE A 44 0.40 11.03 -10.33
CA ILE A 44 -0.62 11.38 -9.35
C ILE A 44 -0.38 12.83 -8.93
N ALA A 45 -1.41 13.67 -9.02
CA ALA A 45 -1.44 15.00 -8.46
C ALA A 45 -2.56 15.15 -7.44
N ALA A 46 -2.26 15.89 -6.37
CA ALA A 46 -3.28 16.31 -5.41
C ALA A 46 -3.86 17.65 -5.85
N LEU A 47 -5.19 17.74 -5.88
CA LEU A 47 -5.89 19.01 -6.02
C LEU A 47 -6.08 19.62 -4.62
N PRO A 48 -5.48 20.78 -4.29
CA PRO A 48 -5.52 21.35 -2.94
C PRO A 48 -6.86 22.04 -2.63
N LEU A 49 -7.98 21.42 -3.02
CA LEU A 49 -9.34 21.91 -2.83
C LEU A 49 -10.16 20.89 -2.03
N ILE A 50 -10.96 21.39 -1.09
CA ILE A 50 -11.88 20.55 -0.31
C ILE A 50 -13.17 20.37 -1.11
N LEU A 51 -13.20 19.37 -1.98
CA LEU A 51 -14.32 19.12 -2.90
C LEU A 51 -15.32 18.07 -2.42
N VAL A 52 -15.01 17.36 -1.33
CA VAL A 52 -15.83 16.24 -0.85
C VAL A 52 -16.13 16.41 0.63
N LYS A 53 -17.43 16.33 0.98
CA LYS A 53 -17.89 16.19 2.37
C LYS A 53 -18.13 14.71 2.66
N TYR A 54 -17.16 14.05 3.30
CA TYR A 54 -17.26 12.62 3.58
C TYR A 54 -18.23 12.36 4.74
N ARG A 55 -19.31 11.61 4.47
CA ARG A 55 -20.28 11.19 5.49
C ARG A 55 -19.83 9.86 6.12
N GLN A 56 -19.69 9.84 7.44
CA GLN A 56 -19.42 8.61 8.20
C GLN A 56 -20.69 8.05 8.82
N HIS A 57 -20.88 6.74 8.73
CA HIS A 57 -21.95 6.00 9.41
C HIS A 57 -21.45 4.65 9.93
N ASN A 58 -22.18 4.02 10.85
CA ASN A 58 -21.74 2.80 11.54
C ASN A 58 -21.46 1.61 10.60
N LYS A 59 -22.03 1.60 9.39
CA LYS A 59 -21.76 0.60 8.35
C LYS A 59 -20.57 0.93 7.42
N ASN A 60 -19.75 1.93 7.73
CA ASN A 60 -18.61 2.30 6.89
C ASN A 60 -17.54 1.21 6.84
N GLN A 61 -17.04 0.92 5.63
CA GLN A 61 -15.86 0.07 5.39
C GLN A 61 -14.54 0.70 5.84
N ILE A 62 -14.47 2.03 6.04
CA ILE A 62 -13.33 2.75 6.62
C ILE A 62 -13.86 3.98 7.40
N GLY A 63 -13.34 4.21 8.61
CA GLY A 63 -13.48 5.48 9.34
C GLY A 63 -14.52 5.53 10.47
N ALA A 64 -15.50 4.62 10.54
CA ALA A 64 -16.38 4.49 11.70
C ALA A 64 -15.97 3.24 12.51
N SER A 65 -15.62 3.43 13.79
CA SER A 65 -15.32 2.39 14.80
C SER A 65 -14.83 1.05 14.23
N GLN A 66 -13.59 1.06 13.71
CA GLN A 66 -12.98 -0.16 13.19
C GLN A 66 -12.02 -0.79 14.19
N LYS A 67 -11.94 -2.13 14.15
CA LYS A 67 -10.87 -2.86 14.83
C LYS A 67 -9.52 -2.35 14.30
N ILE A 68 -8.72 -1.80 15.22
CA ILE A 68 -7.35 -1.40 14.93
C ILE A 68 -6.59 -2.67 14.54
N LYS A 69 -6.19 -2.77 13.27
CA LYS A 69 -5.34 -3.87 12.80
C LYS A 69 -4.03 -3.82 13.58
N SER A 70 -3.56 -4.97 14.05
CA SER A 70 -2.22 -5.05 14.61
C SER A 70 -1.19 -4.68 13.54
N VAL A 71 0.01 -4.30 13.98
CA VAL A 71 1.10 -4.01 13.05
C VAL A 71 1.49 -5.26 12.26
N SER A 72 1.42 -6.45 12.86
CA SER A 72 1.66 -7.72 12.16
C SER A 72 0.63 -7.99 11.06
N GLN A 73 -0.66 -7.78 11.33
CA GLN A 73 -1.73 -7.88 10.33
C GLN A 73 -1.52 -6.88 9.19
N SER A 74 -1.08 -5.67 9.52
CA SER A 74 -0.78 -4.64 8.52
C SER A 74 0.41 -5.04 7.63
N VAL A 75 1.49 -5.57 8.23
CA VAL A 75 2.67 -6.06 7.49
C VAL A 75 2.29 -7.22 6.57
N ALA A 76 1.44 -8.15 7.03
CA ALA A 76 0.93 -9.24 6.21
C ALA A 76 0.13 -8.72 5.00
N ALA A 77 -0.80 -7.79 5.23
CA ALA A 77 -1.60 -7.21 4.15
C ALA A 77 -0.74 -6.45 3.12
N TRP A 78 0.23 -5.64 3.58
CA TRP A 78 1.16 -4.95 2.67
C TRP A 78 2.00 -5.94 1.86
N SER A 79 2.46 -7.01 2.49
CA SER A 79 3.26 -8.05 1.85
C SER A 79 2.47 -8.77 0.76
N GLN A 80 1.23 -9.17 1.04
CA GLN A 80 0.36 -9.82 0.06
C GLN A 80 0.05 -8.90 -1.13
N GLN A 81 -0.23 -7.63 -0.88
CA GLN A 81 -0.44 -6.66 -1.96
C GLN A 81 0.80 -6.53 -2.85
N ALA A 82 2.01 -6.50 -2.25
CA ALA A 82 3.25 -6.43 -3.01
C ALA A 82 3.52 -7.72 -3.80
N GLU A 83 3.18 -8.90 -3.25
CA GLU A 83 3.29 -10.18 -3.95
C GLU A 83 2.43 -10.19 -5.22
N VAL A 84 1.16 -9.77 -5.12
CA VAL A 84 0.27 -9.73 -6.29
C VAL A 84 0.67 -8.62 -7.28
N PHE A 85 1.15 -7.48 -6.79
CA PHE A 85 1.68 -6.42 -7.65
C PHE A 85 2.91 -6.89 -8.44
N LEU A 86 3.85 -7.55 -7.77
CA LEU A 86 5.03 -8.13 -8.39
C LEU A 86 4.66 -9.19 -9.44
N LEU A 87 3.73 -10.10 -9.11
CA LEU A 87 3.29 -11.14 -10.03
C LEU A 87 2.62 -10.56 -11.27
N ARG A 88 1.78 -9.53 -11.12
CA ARG A 88 1.05 -8.93 -12.23
C ARG A 88 1.95 -8.20 -13.23
N TYR A 89 2.97 -7.53 -12.75
CA TYR A 89 3.83 -6.66 -13.57
C TYR A 89 5.27 -7.15 -13.63
N ALA A 90 5.50 -8.44 -13.38
CA ALA A 90 6.85 -9.02 -13.28
C ALA A 90 7.73 -8.56 -14.45
N ASP A 91 7.22 -8.69 -15.68
CA ASP A 91 7.94 -8.38 -16.91
C ASP A 91 8.23 -6.90 -17.14
N GLN A 92 7.58 -6.00 -16.40
CA GLN A 92 7.79 -4.56 -16.53
C GLN A 92 8.86 -4.02 -15.57
N PHE A 93 9.27 -4.81 -14.59
CA PHE A 93 10.27 -4.40 -13.59
C PHE A 93 11.68 -4.82 -13.98
N ASN A 94 12.64 -3.91 -13.75
CA ASN A 94 14.06 -4.24 -13.81
C ASN A 94 14.51 -5.06 -12.58
N GLU A 95 15.74 -5.56 -12.59
CA GLU A 95 16.27 -6.43 -11.53
C GLU A 95 16.24 -5.76 -10.14
N CYS A 96 16.58 -4.47 -10.05
CA CYS A 96 16.58 -3.74 -8.78
C CYS A 96 15.16 -3.57 -8.22
N GLU A 97 14.19 -3.24 -9.08
CA GLU A 97 12.78 -3.11 -8.71
C GLU A 97 12.20 -4.45 -8.27
N ARG A 98 12.47 -5.53 -9.02
CA ARG A 98 12.07 -6.89 -8.64
C ARG A 98 12.68 -7.28 -7.30
N ALA A 99 13.96 -6.98 -7.05
CA ALA A 99 14.60 -7.27 -5.78
C ALA A 99 13.96 -6.49 -4.62
N TYR A 100 13.66 -5.20 -4.82
CA TYR A 100 12.96 -4.38 -3.83
C TYR A 100 11.56 -4.93 -3.51
N LEU A 101 10.77 -5.26 -4.54
CA LEU A 101 9.41 -5.78 -4.38
C LEU A 101 9.41 -7.18 -3.74
N ASN A 102 10.34 -8.06 -4.10
CA ASN A 102 10.51 -9.36 -3.45
C ASN A 102 10.88 -9.22 -1.97
N ASP A 103 11.84 -8.35 -1.65
CA ASP A 103 12.20 -8.03 -0.27
C ASP A 103 10.96 -7.56 0.52
N PHE A 104 10.16 -6.67 -0.07
CA PHE A 104 8.94 -6.13 0.53
C PHE A 104 7.83 -7.19 0.69
N ALA A 105 7.56 -7.99 -0.35
CA ALA A 105 6.57 -9.06 -0.33
C ALA A 105 6.92 -10.15 0.70
N SER A 106 8.21 -10.34 0.99
CA SER A 106 8.66 -11.33 1.96
C SER A 106 8.53 -10.89 3.43
N LEU A 107 8.26 -9.60 3.72
CA LEU A 107 8.35 -9.02 5.07
C LEU A 107 7.57 -9.78 6.15
N HIS A 108 6.39 -10.30 5.82
CA HIS A 108 5.55 -11.07 6.75
C HIS A 108 6.11 -12.46 7.11
N ARG A 109 7.01 -13.02 6.30
CA ARG A 109 7.66 -14.33 6.52
C ARG A 109 9.02 -14.20 7.22
N LYS A 110 9.51 -12.97 7.41
CA LYS A 110 10.83 -12.70 8.01
C LYS A 110 10.75 -12.50 9.51
N ASN A 111 11.76 -12.98 10.23
CA ASN A 111 11.91 -12.68 11.65
C ASN A 111 12.28 -11.21 11.89
N ARG A 112 12.20 -10.76 13.15
CA ARG A 112 12.50 -9.37 13.54
C ARG A 112 13.80 -8.78 12.96
N TRP A 113 14.89 -9.55 12.91
CA TRP A 113 16.20 -9.05 12.49
C TRP A 113 16.30 -8.94 10.97
N GLN A 114 15.85 -9.97 10.27
CA GLN A 114 15.77 -9.98 8.81
C GLN A 114 14.85 -8.85 8.32
N ARG A 115 13.69 -8.66 8.96
CA ARG A 115 12.78 -7.56 8.63
C ARG A 115 13.45 -6.20 8.83
N ARG A 116 14.11 -5.97 9.97
CA ARG A 116 14.85 -4.71 10.21
C ARG A 116 15.91 -4.43 9.15
N LYS A 117 16.68 -5.46 8.77
CA LYS A 117 17.68 -5.36 7.70
C LYS A 117 17.04 -4.92 6.38
N ILE A 118 15.93 -5.54 5.98
CA ILE A 118 15.20 -5.19 4.75
C ILE A 118 14.67 -3.75 4.82
N LEU A 119 14.00 -3.37 5.91
CA LEU A 119 13.44 -2.03 6.08
C LEU A 119 14.55 -0.96 5.99
N TRP A 120 15.71 -1.23 6.57
CA TRP A 120 16.85 -0.30 6.53
C TRP A 120 17.50 -0.23 5.15
N LYS A 121 17.82 -1.38 4.54
CA LYS A 121 18.39 -1.49 3.18
C LYS A 121 17.55 -0.71 2.16
N ASN A 122 16.24 -0.91 2.19
CA ASN A 122 15.31 -0.36 1.22
C ASN A 122 14.70 0.99 1.66
N LYS A 123 15.19 1.58 2.77
CA LYS A 123 14.74 2.87 3.32
C LYS A 123 13.22 2.94 3.55
N ILE A 124 12.58 1.82 3.87
CA ILE A 124 11.12 1.75 4.00
C ILE A 124 10.69 2.27 5.38
N ARG A 125 9.90 3.34 5.40
CA ARG A 125 9.43 4.01 6.63
C ARG A 125 7.93 4.32 6.57
N LYS A 126 7.29 4.43 7.73
CA LYS A 126 5.95 5.03 7.89
C LYS A 126 6.06 6.54 8.14
N GLN A 127 4.96 7.27 7.97
CA GLN A 127 4.90 8.67 8.38
C GLN A 127 4.82 8.75 9.92
N GLY A 128 5.68 9.56 10.54
CA GLY A 128 5.76 9.77 11.99
C GLY A 128 6.66 8.79 12.75
N PHE A 129 7.06 9.16 13.97
CA PHE A 129 8.04 8.41 14.77
C PHE A 129 7.46 7.11 15.39
N LEU A 130 6.34 7.21 16.11
CA LEU A 130 5.72 6.06 16.80
C LEU A 130 5.34 4.91 15.86
N PRO A 131 4.76 5.14 14.66
CA PRO A 131 4.46 4.05 13.73
C PRO A 131 5.71 3.32 13.22
N ASN A 132 6.86 3.99 13.15
CA ASN A 132 8.13 3.36 12.79
C ASN A 132 8.66 2.48 13.92
N ILE A 133 8.59 2.93 15.18
CA ILE A 133 8.95 2.08 16.34
C ILE A 133 8.09 0.82 16.36
N ALA A 134 6.78 0.98 16.22
CA ALA A 134 5.85 -0.14 16.23
C ALA A 134 6.15 -1.15 15.09
N LEU A 135 6.54 -0.68 13.91
CA LEU A 135 6.98 -1.51 12.78
C LEU A 135 8.26 -2.30 13.09
N LEU A 136 9.23 -1.68 13.77
CA LEU A 136 10.50 -2.32 14.16
C LEU A 136 10.34 -3.28 15.35
N ALA A 137 9.25 -3.15 16.11
CA ALA A 137 8.94 -3.93 17.31
C ALA A 137 8.06 -5.16 17.02
N VAL A 138 7.53 -5.31 15.81
CA VAL A 138 6.82 -6.54 15.42
C VAL A 138 7.77 -7.74 15.66
N PRO A 139 7.26 -8.87 16.18
CA PRO A 139 8.04 -10.11 16.29
C PRO A 139 8.44 -10.70 14.93
#